data_AF-A0A822FBR4-F1
#
_entry.id   AF-A0A822FBR4-F1
#
_cell.length_a   1.000
_cell.length_b   1.000
_cell.length_c   1.000
_cell.angle_alpha   90.00
_cell.angle_beta   90.00
_cell.angle_gamma   90.00
#
_symmetry.space_group_name_H-M   'P 1'
#
loop_
_entity.id
_entity.type
_entity.pdbx_description
1 polymer ?
#
loop_
_entity_poly.entity_id
_entity_poly.type
_entity_poly.pdbx_seq_one_letter_code
_entity_poly.pdbx_strand_id
1 'polypeptide(L)' 'GGVEEATAMCMDLRENYHVFASIVVYPVIPKGHIIYRLIPSAAHTDADIEQTLIAFSETKAKLDAGAYKVAEIPDMADAR' A
#
# COMPACT_ATOMS: atom_id res chain seq x y z
N GLY A 1 5.71 -9.27 -4.87
CA GLY A 1 4.38 -9.80 -4.58
C GLY A 1 3.44 -9.57 -5.73
N GLY A 2 2.28 -10.24 -5.70
CA GLY A 2 1.19 -10.07 -6.67
C GLY A 2 0.37 -8.80 -6.44
N VAL A 3 -0.66 -8.58 -7.27
CA VAL A 3 -1.60 -7.46 -7.13
C VAL A 3 -2.45 -7.62 -5.87
N GLU A 4 -2.75 -8.86 -5.51
CA GLU A 4 -3.48 -9.30 -4.32
C GLU A 4 -2.74 -8.84 -3.05
N GLU A 5 -1.46 -9.21 -2.94
CA GLU A 5 -0.61 -8.86 -1.80
C GLU A 5 -0.42 -7.34 -1.72
N ALA A 6 -0.28 -6.68 -2.88
CA ALA A 6 -0.16 -5.23 -2.93
C ALA A 6 -1.45 -4.53 -2.46
N THR A 7 -2.60 -5.07 -2.80
CA THR A 7 -3.91 -4.55 -2.38
C THR A 7 -4.09 -4.72 -0.88
N ALA A 8 -3.77 -5.90 -0.35
CA ALA A 8 -3.85 -6.18 1.09
C ALA A 8 -2.91 -5.29 1.92
N MET A 9 -1.67 -5.10 1.49
CA MET A 9 -0.74 -4.16 2.13
C MET A 9 -1.23 -2.71 2.04
N CYS A 10 -1.85 -2.32 0.92
CA CYS A 10 -2.44 -0.98 0.79
C CYS A 10 -3.59 -0.74 1.77
N MET A 11 -4.42 -1.76 1.98
CA MET A 11 -5.49 -1.71 2.98
C MET A 11 -4.92 -1.62 4.39
N ASP A 12 -3.88 -2.40 4.72
CA ASP A 12 -3.20 -2.33 6.02
C ASP A 12 -2.63 -0.93 6.29
N LEU A 13 -1.92 -0.35 5.31
CA LEU A 13 -1.41 1.02 5.38
C LEU A 13 -2.53 2.04 5.67
N ARG A 14 -3.70 1.89 5.04
CA ARG A 14 -4.83 2.80 5.23
C ARG A 14 -5.51 2.61 6.59
N GLU A 15 -5.88 1.38 6.93
CA GLU A 15 -6.74 1.10 8.09
C GLU A 15 -5.97 1.14 9.41
N ASN A 16 -4.75 0.62 9.43
CA ASN A 16 -3.98 0.44 10.67
C ASN A 16 -2.88 1.48 10.87
N TYR A 17 -2.35 2.04 9.78
CA TYR A 17 -1.29 3.05 9.84
C TYR A 17 -1.76 4.45 9.46
N HIS A 18 -3.00 4.59 8.99
CA HIS A 18 -3.58 5.86 8.52
C HIS A 18 -2.75 6.55 7.42
N VAL A 19 -1.99 5.77 6.64
CA VAL A 19 -1.21 6.24 5.50
C VAL A 19 -1.95 5.90 4.22
N PHE A 20 -2.30 6.92 3.45
CA PHE A 20 -2.92 6.73 2.15
C PHE A 20 -1.85 6.65 1.05
N ALA A 21 -1.84 5.54 0.31
CA ALA A 21 -1.04 5.37 -0.89
C ALA A 21 -1.91 4.87 -2.05
N SER A 22 -1.61 5.28 -3.28
CA SER A 22 -2.29 4.78 -4.47
C SER A 22 -1.46 3.70 -5.14
N ILE A 23 -2.06 2.54 -5.44
CA ILE A 23 -1.41 1.50 -6.23
C ILE A 23 -1.47 1.88 -7.72
N VAL A 24 -0.33 1.86 -8.38
CA VAL A 24 -0.19 2.06 -9.82
C VAL A 24 0.30 0.76 -10.45
N VAL A 25 -0.44 0.26 -11.43
CA VAL A 25 -0.17 -0.98 -12.17
C VAL A 25 -0.32 -0.75 -13.69
N TYR A 26 -0.05 -1.78 -14.49
CA TYR A 26 -0.35 -1.79 -15.92
C TYR A 26 -1.82 -1.38 -16.18
N PRO A 27 -2.13 -0.54 -17.19
CA PRO A 27 -1.27 -0.11 -18.30
C PRO A 27 -0.39 1.13 -18.03
N VAL A 28 -0.46 1.73 -16.84
CA VAL A 28 0.24 2.99 -16.54
C VAL A 28 1.74 2.79 -16.39
N ILE A 29 2.18 1.60 -15.94
CA ILE A 29 3.57 1.17 -15.83
C ILE A 29 3.78 -0.20 -16.49
N PRO A 30 5.03 -0.62 -16.80
CA PRO A 30 5.30 -1.93 -17.41
C PRO A 30 4.72 -3.09 -16.59
N LYS A 31 4.28 -4.15 -17.28
CA LYS A 31 3.79 -5.37 -16.63
C LYS A 31 4.85 -5.95 -15.68
N GLY A 32 4.38 -6.59 -14.60
CA GLY A 32 5.24 -7.16 -13.56
C GLY A 32 5.76 -6.14 -12.54
N HIS A 33 5.46 -4.86 -12.71
CA HIS A 33 5.77 -3.82 -11.72
C HIS A 33 4.50 -3.36 -11.02
N ILE A 34 4.64 -3.03 -9.73
CA ILE A 34 3.61 -2.42 -8.91
C ILE A 34 4.29 -1.28 -8.14
N ILE A 35 3.69 -0.09 -8.16
CA ILE A 35 4.22 1.08 -7.46
C ILE A 35 3.18 1.59 -6.47
N TYR A 36 3.61 1.86 -5.23
CA TYR A 36 2.86 2.69 -4.30
C TYR A 36 3.24 4.15 -4.52
N ARG A 37 2.25 4.98 -4.84
CA ARG A 37 2.43 6.42 -5.04
C ARG A 37 1.95 7.18 -3.81
N LEU A 38 2.87 7.93 -3.21
CA LEU A 38 2.61 8.91 -2.17
C LEU A 38 2.66 10.31 -2.78
N ILE A 39 1.79 11.20 -2.31
CA ILE A 39 1.78 12.61 -2.75
C ILE A 39 2.02 13.47 -1.50
N PRO A 40 3.28 13.83 -1.21
CA PRO A 40 3.57 14.72 -0.09
C PRO A 40 3.05 16.13 -0.37
N SER A 41 2.77 16.86 0.69
CA SER A 41 2.33 18.26 0.67
C SER A 41 3.09 19.05 1.73
N ALA A 42 3.17 20.38 1.57
CA ALA A 42 3.82 21.25 2.54
C ALA A 42 3.16 21.27 3.94
N ALA A 43 1.97 20.69 4.08
CA ALA A 43 1.28 20.57 5.36
C ALA A 43 1.74 19.36 6.19
N HIS A 44 2.45 18.39 5.60
CA HIS A 44 2.99 17.26 6.35
C HIS A 44 4.12 17.73 7.26
N THR A 45 4.06 17.29 8.50
CA THR A 45 5.08 17.50 9.52
C THR A 45 6.15 16.41 9.47
N ASP A 46 7.28 16.62 10.15
CA ASP A 46 8.30 15.58 10.30
C ASP A 46 7.76 14.32 10.97
N ALA A 47 6.80 14.46 11.89
CA ALA A 47 6.12 13.33 12.53
C ALA A 47 5.29 12.50 11.53
N ASP A 48 4.60 13.15 10.58
CA ASP A 48 3.86 12.45 9.52
C ASP A 48 4.81 11.66 8.61
N ILE A 49 5.99 12.23 8.33
CA ILE A 49 7.05 11.58 7.54
C ILE A 49 7.58 10.36 8.30
N GLU A 50 7.90 10.51 9.58
CA GLU A 50 8.40 9.43 10.43
C GLU A 50 7.39 8.29 10.55
N GLN A 51 6.11 8.60 10.80
CA GLN A 51 5.03 7.62 10.82
C GLN A 51 4.93 6.87 9.48
N THR A 52 5.05 7.59 8.36
CA THR A 52 5.04 6.97 7.03
C THR A 52 6.22 6.02 6.85
N LEU A 53 7.43 6.41 7.24
CA LEU A 53 8.62 5.56 7.14
C LEU A 53 8.51 4.29 8.00
N ILE A 54 7.97 4.42 9.22
CA ILE A 54 7.71 3.29 10.11
C ILE A 54 6.69 2.35 9.47
N ALA A 55 5.55 2.89 9.02
CA ALA A 55 4.48 2.12 8.39
C ALA A 55 5.00 1.31 7.19
N PHE A 56 5.74 1.94 6.27
CA PHE A 56 6.31 1.24 5.11
C PHE A 56 7.36 0.18 5.50
N SER A 57 8.16 0.44 6.54
CA SER A 57 9.17 -0.51 7.02
C SER A 57 8.54 -1.76 7.63
N GLU A 58 7.54 -1.57 8.49
CA GLU A 58 6.81 -2.68 9.14
C GLU A 58 5.98 -3.49 8.15
N THR A 59 5.25 -2.82 7.27
CA THR A 59 4.46 -3.49 6.23
C THR A 59 5.36 -4.22 5.25
N LYS A 60 6.55 -3.70 4.90
CA LYS A 60 7.52 -4.46 4.10
C LYS A 60 7.97 -5.74 4.81
N ALA A 61 8.23 -5.69 6.12
CA ALA A 61 8.59 -6.88 6.88
C ALA A 61 7.44 -7.90 6.94
N LYS A 62 6.20 -7.43 7.13
CA LYS A 62 4.99 -8.27 7.06
C LYS A 62 4.81 -8.92 5.68
N LEU A 63 5.06 -8.18 4.60
CA LEU A 63 5.01 -8.68 3.22
C LEU A 63 6.03 -9.80 3.01
N ASP A 64 7.27 -9.60 3.44
CA ASP A 64 8.34 -10.59 3.31
C ASP A 64 8.06 -11.86 4.14
N ALA A 65 7.42 -11.70 5.30
CA ALA A 65 6.93 -12.80 6.12
C ALA A 65 5.71 -13.52 5.51
N GLY A 66 5.13 -12.99 4.43
CA GLY A 66 3.97 -13.56 3.75
C GLY A 66 2.63 -13.26 4.42
N ALA A 67 2.56 -12.27 5.32
CA ALA A 67 1.33 -11.91 6.03
C ALA A 67 0.21 -11.40 5.10
N TYR A 68 0.57 -10.93 3.89
CA TYR A 68 -0.36 -10.44 2.89
C TYR A 68 -0.68 -11.45 1.78
N LYS A 69 -0.30 -12.72 1.94
CA LYS A 69 -0.70 -13.78 1.02
C LYS A 69 -2.21 -14.05 1.17
N VAL A 70 -3.01 -13.26 0.48
CA VAL A 70 -4.48 -13.42 0.47
C VAL A 70 -4.86 -14.27 -0.74
N ALA A 71 -5.73 -15.25 -0.52
CA ALA A 71 -6.22 -16.14 -1.58
C ALA A 71 -7.29 -15.47 -2.49
N GLU A 72 -7.90 -14.37 -2.04
CA GLU A 72 -8.97 -13.66 -2.75
C GLU A 72 -8.80 -12.14 -2.59
N ILE A 73 -8.94 -11.41 -3.70
CA ILE A 73 -9.02 -9.94 -3.70
C ILE A 73 -10.45 -9.58 -3.30
N PRO A 74 -10.68 -8.82 -2.21
CA PRO A 74 -12.01 -8.28 -1.95
C PRO A 74 -12.40 -7.36 -3.10
N ASP A 75 -13.55 -7.61 -3.71
CA ASP A 75 -14.05 -6.81 -4.82
C ASP A 75 -14.32 -5.38 -4.33
N MET A 76 -13.47 -4.43 -4.76
CA MET A 76 -13.58 -3.02 -4.39
C MET A 76 -14.56 -2.25 -5.30
N ALA A 77 -15.22 -2.92 -6.26
CA ALA A 77 -16.10 -2.26 -7.23
C ALA A 77 -17.52 -1.97 -6.68
N ASP A 78 -18.00 -2.70 -5.68
CA ASP A 78 -19.41 -2.60 -5.22
C ASP A 78 -19.58 -1.82 -3.91
N ALA A 79 -18.94 -0.65 -3.83
CA ALA A 79 -19.24 0.35 -2.81
C ALA A 79 -19.74 1.68 -3.41
N ARG A 80 -20.66 1.60 -4.38
CA ARG A 80 -21.86 2.46 -4.55
C ARG A 80 -22.53 2.29 -5.91
#